data_AF-A0AAV1K9A5-F1
#
_entry.id   AF-A0AAV1K9A5-F1
#
_cell.length_a   1.000
_cell.length_b   1.000
_cell.length_c   1.000
_cell.angle_alpha   90.00
_cell.angle_beta   90.00
_cell.angle_gamma   90.00
#
_symmetry.space_group_name_H-M   'P 1'
#
loop_
_entity.id
_entity.type
_entity.pdbx_description
1 polymer ?
#
loop_
_entity_poly.entity_id
_entity_poly.type
_entity_poly.pdbx_seq_one_letter_code
_entity_poly.pdbx_strand_id
1 'polypeptide(L)'
;MLLSYVPKKHKTVIMLSSMHHTESMDSVKGIPEIISFYNSCKGGVDSLDEKCAKYCCARRSRRWPLIIFYRILDIAAVNSFIMSNYNTSDRLSFMKNLGKSLVKPHLERRYTTPQLSHELSSLIVRILGKDMATEVGQPSHEIIKFETMKNCYTCYKLKRRKTRYGCQTCGKPVCWQCSKPTCNNCC
;
A
#
# COMPACT_ATOMS: atom_id res chain seq x y z
N MET A 1 -39.27 1.51 28.97
CA MET A 1 -38.92 1.22 30.38
C MET A 1 -37.69 2.01 30.79
N LEU A 2 -37.70 2.58 32.00
CA LEU A 2 -36.55 3.23 32.64
C LEU A 2 -36.03 2.31 33.74
N LEU A 3 -34.74 1.99 33.72
CA LEU A 3 -34.08 1.13 34.69
C LEU A 3 -33.05 1.94 35.49
N SER A 4 -33.04 1.77 36.82
CA SER A 4 -31.99 2.26 37.72
C SER A 4 -31.34 1.06 38.41
N TYR A 5 -30.04 0.84 38.19
CA TYR A 5 -29.31 -0.33 38.69
C TYR A 5 -28.01 0.10 39.38
N VAL A 6 -27.72 -0.46 40.55
CA VAL A 6 -26.53 -0.11 41.35
C VAL A 6 -25.56 -1.30 41.38
N PRO A 7 -24.63 -1.43 40.42
CA PRO A 7 -23.67 -2.54 40.39
C PRO A 7 -22.64 -2.50 41.53
N LYS A 8 -22.32 -1.31 42.06
CA LYS A 8 -21.35 -1.10 43.14
C LYS A 8 -21.84 0.00 44.06
N LYS A 9 -21.43 -0.02 45.33
CA LYS A 9 -21.75 1.04 46.30
C LYS A 9 -21.40 2.42 45.71
N HIS A 10 -22.35 3.35 45.74
CA HIS A 10 -22.24 4.71 45.18
C HIS A 10 -22.00 4.80 43.66
N LYS A 11 -22.26 3.74 42.88
CA LYS A 11 -22.21 3.78 41.42
C LYS A 11 -23.53 3.27 40.85
N THR A 12 -24.30 4.17 40.25
CA THR A 12 -25.59 3.88 39.64
C THR A 12 -25.48 3.94 38.12
N VAL A 13 -26.14 2.99 37.45
CA VAL A 13 -26.33 2.92 36.01
C VAL A 13 -27.82 3.15 35.73
N ILE A 14 -28.11 4.15 34.91
CA ILE A 14 -29.48 4.45 34.47
C ILE A 14 -29.58 4.11 32.99
N MET A 15 -30.57 3.31 32.63
CA MET A 15 -30.82 2.90 31.25
C MET A 15 -32.25 3.21 30.83
N LEU A 16 -32.40 3.75 29.63
CA LEU A 16 -33.69 3.95 29.00
C LEU A 16 -33.78 3.04 27.77
N SER A 17 -34.89 2.31 27.64
CA SER A 17 -35.15 1.51 26.45
C SER A 17 -36.61 1.58 26.02
N SER A 18 -36.83 1.69 24.72
CA SER A 18 -38.15 1.54 24.08
C SER A 18 -38.45 0.10 23.65
N MET A 19 -37.46 -0.79 23.61
CA MET A 19 -37.61 -2.19 23.19
C MET A 19 -37.97 -3.15 24.34
N HIS A 20 -37.60 -2.77 25.57
CA HIS A 20 -37.85 -3.57 26.76
C HIS A 20 -39.09 -3.03 27.47
N HIS A 21 -40.10 -3.89 27.63
CA HIS A 21 -41.39 -3.57 28.24
C HIS A 21 -41.62 -4.26 29.58
N THR A 22 -40.81 -5.27 29.92
CA THR A 22 -40.89 -6.05 31.14
C THR A 22 -39.55 -6.09 31.85
N GLU A 23 -39.58 -6.26 33.17
CA GLU A 23 -38.39 -6.46 33.97
C GLU A 23 -37.90 -7.91 33.81
N SER A 24 -36.75 -8.06 33.18
CA SER A 24 -36.09 -9.33 32.89
C SER A 24 -34.64 -9.30 33.35
N MET A 25 -34.15 -10.45 33.81
CA MET A 25 -32.76 -10.64 34.25
C MET A 25 -32.06 -11.62 33.31
N ASP A 26 -30.79 -11.33 33.00
CA ASP A 26 -29.91 -12.28 32.33
C ASP A 26 -29.51 -13.37 33.33
N SER A 27 -29.98 -14.60 33.10
CA SER A 27 -29.77 -15.74 34.00
C SER A 27 -28.30 -16.15 34.14
N VAL A 28 -27.44 -15.80 33.16
CA VAL A 28 -26.02 -16.15 33.17
C VAL A 28 -25.21 -15.09 33.90
N LYS A 29 -25.49 -13.81 33.62
CA LYS A 29 -24.69 -12.69 34.13
C LYS A 29 -25.22 -12.09 35.44
N GLY A 30 -26.46 -12.41 35.84
CA GLY A 30 -27.08 -11.86 37.05
C GLY A 30 -27.30 -10.34 37.01
N ILE A 31 -27.39 -9.77 35.80
CA ILE A 31 -27.64 -8.35 35.56
C ILE A 31 -28.96 -8.16 34.81
N PRO A 32 -29.60 -6.99 34.91
CA PRO A 32 -30.79 -6.68 34.11
C PRO A 32 -30.55 -6.90 32.62
N GLU A 33 -31.50 -7.51 31.93
CA GLU A 33 -31.39 -7.87 30.52
C GLU A 33 -31.06 -6.65 29.65
N ILE A 34 -31.70 -5.49 29.91
CA ILE A 34 -31.40 -4.23 29.21
C ILE A 34 -29.89 -3.91 29.23
N ILE A 35 -29.24 -4.12 30.37
CA ILE A 35 -27.81 -3.83 30.55
C ILE A 35 -26.98 -4.86 29.77
N SER A 36 -27.37 -6.14 29.79
CA SER A 36 -26.71 -7.19 29.01
C SER A 36 -26.80 -6.91 27.51
N PHE A 37 -27.99 -6.56 27.02
CA PHE A 37 -28.26 -6.21 25.63
C PHE A 37 -27.51 -4.94 25.20
N TYR A 38 -27.53 -3.89 26.00
CA TYR A 38 -26.73 -2.70 25.71
C TYR A 38 -25.23 -3.03 25.59
N ASN A 39 -24.70 -3.84 26.51
CA ASN A 39 -23.29 -4.21 26.50
C ASN A 39 -22.90 -5.05 25.27
N SER A 40 -23.82 -5.86 24.71
CA SER A 40 -23.55 -6.60 23.48
C SER A 40 -23.55 -5.71 22.23
N CYS A 41 -24.34 -4.64 22.21
CA CYS A 41 -24.46 -3.75 21.04
C CYS A 41 -23.54 -2.51 21.08
N LYS A 42 -23.16 -2.01 22.25
CA LYS A 42 -22.42 -0.73 22.40
C LYS A 42 -21.05 -0.70 21.71
N GLY A 43 -20.44 -1.87 21.49
CA GLY A 43 -19.08 -1.97 20.97
C GLY A 43 -18.94 -1.67 19.48
N GLY A 44 -20.04 -1.45 18.74
CA GLY A 44 -19.99 -1.25 17.28
C GLY A 44 -19.13 -0.06 16.85
N VAL A 45 -19.32 1.10 17.48
CA VAL A 45 -18.57 2.34 17.17
C VAL A 45 -17.12 2.20 17.62
N ASP A 46 -16.88 1.73 18.85
CA ASP A 46 -15.53 1.52 19.39
C ASP A 46 -14.72 0.56 18.52
N SER A 47 -15.37 -0.50 18.00
CA SER A 47 -14.72 -1.46 17.10
C SER A 47 -14.32 -0.83 15.77
N LEU A 48 -15.14 0.08 15.23
CA LEU A 48 -14.79 0.82 14.02
C LEU A 48 -13.64 1.80 14.29
N ASP A 49 -13.67 2.50 15.42
CA ASP A 49 -12.63 3.44 15.81
C ASP A 49 -11.29 2.75 16.06
N GLU A 50 -11.28 1.60 16.73
CA GLU A 50 -10.09 0.77 16.90
C GLU A 50 -9.52 0.33 15.55
N LYS A 51 -10.39 -0.12 14.63
CA LYS A 51 -9.98 -0.50 13.28
C LYS A 51 -9.35 0.67 12.53
N CYS A 52 -9.95 1.86 12.59
CA CYS A 52 -9.42 3.07 11.97
C CYS A 52 -8.08 3.49 12.60
N ALA A 53 -7.97 3.44 13.93
CA ALA A 53 -6.75 3.81 14.64
C ALA A 53 -5.56 2.91 14.28
N LYS A 54 -5.79 1.59 14.15
CA LYS A 54 -4.72 0.62 13.82
C LYS A 54 -4.07 0.87 12.45
N TYR A 55 -4.85 1.31 11.45
CA TYR A 55 -4.35 1.60 10.09
C TYR A 55 -4.85 2.97 9.62
N CYS A 56 -4.41 4.02 10.32
CA CYS A 56 -4.81 5.40 10.04
C CYS A 56 -3.95 6.05 8.94
N CYS A 57 -4.60 6.73 7.99
CA CYS A 57 -3.92 7.51 6.96
C CYS A 57 -3.68 8.98 7.33
N ALA A 58 -4.18 9.42 8.49
CA ALA A 58 -4.12 10.82 8.90
C ALA A 58 -2.69 11.34 9.04
N ARG A 59 -2.50 12.58 8.60
CA ARG A 59 -1.25 13.34 8.76
C ARG A 59 -1.50 14.57 9.60
N ARG A 60 -0.47 14.99 10.34
CA ARG A 60 -0.49 16.27 11.06
C ARG A 60 -0.77 17.39 10.06
N SER A 61 -1.88 18.10 10.26
CA SER A 61 -2.33 19.18 9.39
C SER A 61 -2.87 20.32 10.25
N ARG A 62 -2.64 21.56 9.80
CA ARG A 62 -3.28 22.77 10.36
C ARG A 62 -4.62 23.09 9.68
N ARG A 63 -5.01 22.31 8.66
CA ARG A 63 -6.25 22.48 7.90
C ARG A 63 -7.25 21.43 8.36
N TRP A 64 -8.24 21.83 9.16
CA TRP A 64 -9.27 20.94 9.70
C TRP A 64 -10.05 20.14 8.63
N PRO A 65 -10.33 20.65 7.40
CA PRO A 65 -11.05 19.86 6.41
C PRO A 65 -10.28 18.62 5.98
N LEU A 66 -8.94 18.72 5.98
CA LEU A 66 -8.07 17.61 5.63
C LEU A 66 -8.11 16.50 6.70
N ILE A 67 -8.31 16.87 7.98
CA ILE A 67 -8.48 15.90 9.07
C ILE A 67 -9.77 15.09 8.86
N ILE A 68 -10.87 15.77 8.49
CA ILE A 68 -12.13 15.10 8.16
C ILE A 68 -11.96 14.18 6.94
N PHE A 69 -11.29 14.67 5.91
CA PHE A 69 -11.01 13.86 4.72
C PHE A 69 -10.25 12.57 5.06
N TYR A 70 -9.23 12.64 5.92
CA TYR A 70 -8.52 11.43 6.38
C TYR A 70 -9.42 10.48 7.16
N ARG A 71 -10.33 11.00 8.00
CA ARG A 71 -11.31 10.16 8.71
C ARG A 71 -12.28 9.47 7.76
N ILE A 72 -12.75 10.16 6.73
CA ILE A 72 -13.60 9.57 5.69
C ILE A 72 -12.85 8.45 4.97
N LEU A 73 -11.57 8.65 4.63
CA LEU A 73 -10.75 7.62 3.99
C LEU A 73 -10.59 6.38 4.87
N ASP A 74 -10.29 6.55 6.17
CA ASP A 74 -10.13 5.44 7.11
C ASP A 74 -11.43 4.62 7.25
N ILE A 75 -12.58 5.31 7.36
CA ILE A 75 -13.90 4.65 7.46
C ILE A 75 -14.25 3.93 6.15
N ALA A 76 -14.03 4.57 5.00
CA ALA A 76 -14.29 3.97 3.69
C ALA A 76 -13.42 2.71 3.47
N ALA A 77 -12.16 2.74 3.92
CA ALA A 77 -11.27 1.58 3.91
C ALA A 77 -11.80 0.41 4.75
N VAL A 78 -12.32 0.67 5.96
CA VAL A 78 -12.92 -0.39 6.78
C VAL A 78 -14.20 -0.94 6.13
N ASN A 79 -15.07 -0.06 5.62
CA ASN A 79 -16.33 -0.47 4.99
C ASN A 79 -16.10 -1.28 3.71
N SER A 80 -15.17 -0.85 2.85
CA SER A 80 -14.79 -1.60 1.64
C SER A 80 -14.21 -2.97 1.98
N PHE A 81 -13.41 -3.09 3.05
CA PHE A 81 -12.94 -4.39 3.53
C PHE A 81 -14.10 -5.31 3.93
N ILE A 82 -15.05 -4.79 4.72
CA ILE A 82 -16.26 -5.54 5.12
C ILE A 82 -17.07 -5.98 3.89
N MET A 83 -17.32 -5.07 2.95
CA MET A 83 -18.08 -5.37 1.73
C MET A 83 -17.38 -6.35 0.81
N SER A 84 -16.05 -6.33 0.77
CA SER A 84 -15.29 -7.19 -0.13
C SER A 84 -15.33 -8.68 0.21
N ASN A 85 -15.96 -9.08 1.33
CA ASN A 85 -16.02 -10.46 1.81
C ASN A 85 -14.64 -11.14 1.79
N TYR A 86 -13.58 -10.37 2.05
CA TYR A 86 -12.18 -10.79 2.03
C TYR A 86 -11.85 -11.64 3.29
N ASN A 87 -12.70 -12.63 3.58
CA ASN A 87 -12.70 -13.45 4.80
C ASN A 87 -11.41 -14.25 5.01
N THR A 88 -10.58 -14.39 3.97
CA THR A 88 -9.35 -15.19 4.01
C THR A 88 -8.07 -14.38 4.08
N SER A 89 -8.10 -13.05 3.95
CA SER A 89 -6.86 -12.25 3.95
C SER A 89 -6.84 -11.18 5.01
N ASP A 90 -5.68 -11.02 5.64
CA ASP A 90 -5.42 -9.98 6.62
C ASP A 90 -5.75 -8.59 6.03
N ARG A 91 -6.38 -7.75 6.86
CA ARG A 91 -6.82 -6.38 6.50
C ARG A 91 -5.66 -5.53 5.99
N LEU A 92 -4.44 -5.74 6.49
CA LEU A 92 -3.25 -5.06 5.99
C LEU A 92 -2.97 -5.38 4.51
N SER A 93 -3.12 -6.65 4.13
CA SER A 93 -2.93 -7.11 2.74
C SER A 93 -3.98 -6.52 1.82
N PHE A 94 -5.25 -6.49 2.27
CA PHE A 94 -6.32 -5.79 1.55
C PHE A 94 -5.97 -4.32 1.31
N MET A 95 -5.54 -3.60 2.35
CA MET A 95 -5.16 -2.19 2.24
C MET A 95 -3.99 -1.96 1.30
N LYS A 96 -2.96 -2.82 1.34
CA LYS A 96 -1.84 -2.77 0.39
C LYS A 96 -2.30 -2.96 -1.05
N ASN A 97 -3.20 -3.92 -1.29
CA ASN A 97 -3.74 -4.19 -2.62
C ASN A 97 -4.62 -3.04 -3.11
N LEU A 98 -5.48 -2.49 -2.25
CA LEU A 98 -6.27 -1.30 -2.54
C LEU A 98 -5.37 -0.13 -2.95
N GLY A 99 -4.34 0.17 -2.16
CA GLY A 99 -3.38 1.23 -2.46
C GLY A 99 -2.66 1.01 -3.80
N LYS A 100 -2.20 -0.22 -4.07
CA LYS A 100 -1.57 -0.57 -5.36
C LYS A 100 -2.54 -0.37 -6.53
N SER A 101 -3.78 -0.84 -6.42
CA SER A 101 -4.81 -0.72 -7.46
C SER A 101 -5.15 0.74 -7.76
N LEU A 102 -5.28 1.58 -6.74
CA LEU A 102 -5.55 3.02 -6.92
C LEU A 102 -4.40 3.74 -7.62
N VAL A 103 -3.15 3.36 -7.32
CA VAL A 103 -1.96 4.05 -7.85
C VAL A 103 -1.56 3.53 -9.25
N LYS A 104 -1.88 2.27 -9.60
CA LYS A 104 -1.53 1.64 -10.88
C LYS A 104 -1.79 2.49 -12.12
N PRO A 105 -3.01 3.02 -12.38
CA PRO A 105 -3.27 3.83 -13.59
C PRO A 105 -2.46 5.13 -13.62
N HIS A 106 -2.12 5.69 -12.45
CA HIS A 106 -1.27 6.88 -12.37
C HIS A 106 0.19 6.55 -12.68
N LEU A 107 0.69 5.39 -12.28
CA LEU A 107 2.04 4.92 -12.64
C LEU A 107 2.16 4.67 -14.13
N GLU A 108 1.16 4.04 -14.75
CA GLU A 108 1.12 3.78 -16.19
C GLU A 108 1.14 5.09 -16.99
N ARG A 109 0.34 6.09 -16.59
CA ARG A 109 0.37 7.43 -17.19
C ARG A 109 1.70 8.15 -16.98
N ARG A 110 2.30 8.02 -15.79
CA ARG A 110 3.59 8.67 -15.50
C ARG A 110 4.73 8.07 -16.32
N TYR A 111 4.66 6.77 -16.64
CA TYR A 111 5.65 6.08 -17.45
C TYR A 111 5.74 6.63 -18.88
N THR A 112 4.65 7.13 -19.46
CA THR A 112 4.65 7.71 -20.82
C THR A 112 5.22 9.12 -20.89
N THR A 113 5.61 9.72 -19.76
CA THR A 113 6.13 11.09 -19.71
C THR A 113 7.56 11.15 -20.25
N PRO A 114 7.85 11.98 -21.28
CA PRO A 114 9.13 11.94 -22.01
C PRO A 114 10.35 12.39 -21.20
N GLN A 115 10.15 13.16 -20.12
CA GLN A 115 11.23 13.69 -19.29
C GLN A 115 11.41 12.94 -17.96
N LEU A 116 10.85 11.73 -17.84
CA LEU A 116 11.00 10.94 -16.62
C LEU A 116 12.45 10.45 -16.47
N SER A 117 13.00 10.57 -15.26
CA SER A 117 14.35 10.05 -15.00
C SER A 117 14.39 8.53 -15.19
N HIS A 118 15.54 8.03 -15.65
CA HIS A 118 15.74 6.59 -15.88
C HIS A 118 15.51 5.77 -14.60
N GLU A 119 15.91 6.28 -13.44
CA GLU A 119 15.74 5.61 -12.14
C GLU A 119 14.26 5.47 -11.77
N LEU A 120 13.46 6.53 -11.95
CA LEU A 120 12.02 6.47 -11.72
C LEU A 120 11.32 5.57 -12.73
N SER A 121 11.73 5.64 -14.00
CA SER A 121 11.19 4.76 -15.05
C SER A 121 11.42 3.29 -14.71
N SER A 122 12.66 2.91 -14.37
CA SER A 122 13.01 1.55 -13.95
C SER A 122 12.23 1.09 -12.71
N LEU A 123 12.03 1.98 -11.74
CA LEU A 123 11.22 1.67 -10.55
C LEU A 123 9.75 1.40 -10.90
N ILE A 124 9.14 2.22 -11.76
CA ILE A 124 7.75 2.06 -12.20
C ILE A 124 7.57 0.73 -12.93
N VAL A 125 8.49 0.40 -13.84
CA VAL A 125 8.51 -0.85 -14.60
C VAL A 125 8.50 -2.06 -13.65
N ARG A 126 9.38 -2.05 -12.65
CA ARG A 126 9.45 -3.10 -11.61
C ARG A 126 8.16 -3.20 -10.78
N ILE A 127 7.57 -2.07 -10.40
CA ILE A 127 6.32 -2.06 -9.62
C ILE A 127 5.15 -2.61 -10.44
N LEU A 128 5.11 -2.29 -11.75
CA LEU A 128 4.06 -2.76 -12.65
C LEU A 128 4.24 -4.23 -13.08
N GLY A 129 5.37 -4.86 -12.75
CA GLY A 129 5.69 -6.22 -13.21
C GLY A 129 5.80 -6.30 -14.74
N LYS A 130 6.02 -5.16 -15.40
CA LYS A 130 6.41 -5.13 -16.81
C LYS A 130 7.89 -5.44 -16.84
N ASP A 131 8.28 -6.65 -16.45
CA ASP A 131 9.66 -7.04 -16.67
C ASP A 131 9.92 -6.85 -18.15
N MET A 132 10.82 -5.91 -18.49
CA MET A 132 11.48 -6.01 -19.77
C MET A 132 12.13 -7.37 -19.70
N ALA A 133 11.58 -8.34 -20.44
CA ALA A 133 12.38 -9.38 -21.03
C ALA A 133 13.48 -8.63 -21.80
N THR A 134 14.52 -8.23 -21.07
CA THR A 134 15.84 -8.07 -21.64
C THR A 134 16.12 -9.51 -21.97
N GLU A 135 15.83 -9.89 -23.21
CA GLU A 135 16.33 -11.13 -23.77
C GLU A 135 17.81 -11.12 -23.40
N VAL A 136 18.17 -11.93 -22.40
CA VAL A 136 19.55 -12.20 -22.07
C VAL A 136 20.00 -13.00 -23.26
N GLY A 137 20.44 -12.28 -24.29
CA GLY A 137 21.06 -12.88 -25.45
C GLY A 137 22.12 -13.81 -24.92
N GLN A 138 22.04 -15.07 -25.32
CA GLN A 138 23.15 -16.01 -25.18
C GLN A 138 24.44 -15.28 -25.60
N PRO A 139 25.59 -15.51 -24.95
CA PRO A 139 26.83 -14.85 -25.31
C PRO A 139 27.17 -15.18 -26.77
N SER A 140 26.77 -14.31 -27.69
CA SER A 140 27.26 -14.32 -29.05
C SER A 140 28.62 -13.63 -29.02
N HIS A 141 29.60 -14.21 -29.72
CA HIS A 141 30.91 -13.57 -29.93
C HIS A 141 30.82 -12.34 -30.85
N GLU A 142 29.62 -11.93 -31.23
CA GLU A 142 29.40 -10.75 -32.07
C GLU A 142 29.56 -9.47 -31.25
N ILE A 143 30.31 -8.53 -31.81
CA ILE A 143 30.49 -7.21 -31.23
C ILE A 143 29.15 -6.48 -31.28
N ILE A 144 28.55 -6.24 -30.11
CA ILE A 144 27.31 -5.46 -29.99
C ILE A 144 27.62 -4.03 -30.44
N LYS A 145 27.11 -3.65 -31.62
CA LYS A 145 27.31 -2.33 -32.23
C LYS A 145 25.98 -1.63 -32.45
N PHE A 146 25.84 -0.43 -31.90
CA PHE A 146 24.67 0.42 -32.09
C PHE A 146 24.79 1.25 -33.37
N GLU A 147 23.68 1.40 -34.10
CA GLU A 147 23.59 2.26 -35.29
C GLU A 147 23.94 3.72 -34.97
N THR A 148 23.51 4.19 -33.80
CA THR A 148 23.73 5.56 -33.31
C THR A 148 24.65 5.58 -32.10
N MET A 149 25.37 6.70 -31.94
CA MET A 149 26.22 6.93 -30.77
C MET A 149 25.35 7.06 -29.50
N LYS A 150 25.55 6.17 -28.53
CA LYS A 150 24.89 6.18 -27.22
C LYS A 150 25.84 6.70 -26.14
N ASN A 151 25.31 7.20 -25.04
CA ASN A 151 26.15 7.56 -23.88
C ASN A 151 26.60 6.29 -23.15
N CYS A 152 27.86 6.25 -22.69
CA CYS A 152 28.41 5.15 -21.90
C CYS A 152 27.64 4.99 -20.59
N TYR A 153 27.07 3.82 -20.35
CA TYR A 153 26.27 3.51 -19.17
C TYR A 153 27.04 3.69 -17.86
N THR A 154 28.35 3.45 -17.85
CA THR A 154 29.18 3.55 -16.64
C THR A 154 29.52 4.99 -16.28
N CYS A 155 29.75 5.86 -17.28
CA CYS A 155 30.24 7.22 -17.04
C CYS A 155 29.33 8.33 -17.57
N TYR A 156 28.12 8.04 -18.05
CA TYR A 156 27.23 9.07 -18.62
C TYR A 156 26.91 10.19 -17.63
N LYS A 157 26.84 9.89 -16.32
CA LYS A 157 26.55 10.90 -15.29
C LYS A 157 27.68 11.92 -15.11
N LEU A 158 28.94 11.50 -15.28
CA LEU A 158 30.12 12.32 -14.98
C LEU A 158 30.82 12.85 -16.24
N LYS A 159 31.04 11.98 -17.23
CA LYS A 159 31.91 12.26 -18.39
C LYS A 159 31.16 12.33 -19.72
N ARG A 160 29.89 11.86 -19.78
CA ARG A 160 29.02 11.88 -20.98
C ARG A 160 29.69 11.36 -22.27
N ARG A 161 30.62 10.42 -22.14
CA ARG A 161 31.34 9.86 -23.29
C ARG A 161 30.40 9.03 -24.13
N LYS A 162 30.49 9.19 -25.45
CA LYS A 162 29.68 8.44 -26.39
C LYS A 162 30.43 7.18 -26.87
N THR A 163 29.68 6.15 -27.22
CA THR A 163 30.18 4.87 -27.74
C THR A 163 29.18 4.29 -28.73
N ARG A 164 29.68 3.47 -29.67
CA ARG A 164 28.84 2.59 -30.49
C ARG A 164 28.85 1.16 -29.99
N TYR A 165 29.65 0.83 -28.98
CA TYR A 165 29.88 -0.55 -28.56
C TYR A 165 29.16 -0.87 -27.25
N GLY A 166 28.63 -2.08 -27.17
CA GLY A 166 27.94 -2.63 -26.00
C GLY A 166 28.79 -3.66 -25.24
N CYS A 167 28.50 -3.82 -23.95
CA CYS A 167 29.03 -4.92 -23.14
C CYS A 167 28.41 -6.25 -23.59
N GLN A 168 29.23 -7.26 -23.90
CA GLN A 168 28.75 -8.57 -24.36
C GLN A 168 27.85 -9.29 -23.33
N THR A 169 28.06 -9.06 -22.03
CA THR A 169 27.28 -9.74 -20.97
C THR A 169 25.92 -9.09 -20.71
N CYS A 170 25.81 -7.77 -20.82
CA CYS A 170 24.58 -7.04 -20.43
C CYS A 170 23.97 -6.17 -21.53
N GLY A 171 24.58 -6.16 -22.72
CA GLY A 171 24.15 -5.37 -23.88
C GLY A 171 24.26 -3.85 -23.72
N LYS A 172 24.62 -3.32 -22.55
CA LYS A 172 24.61 -1.87 -22.29
C LYS A 172 25.76 -1.15 -23.01
N PRO A 173 25.56 0.09 -23.52
CA PRO A 173 26.62 0.86 -24.17
C PRO A 173 27.76 1.15 -23.21
N VAL A 174 29.00 0.81 -23.56
CA VAL A 174 30.19 1.09 -22.74
C VAL A 174 31.30 1.69 -23.59
N CYS A 175 32.00 2.70 -23.07
CA CYS A 175 33.15 3.29 -23.77
C CYS A 175 34.43 2.51 -23.46
N TRP A 176 35.43 2.64 -24.33
CA TRP A 176 36.71 1.93 -24.25
C TRP A 176 37.44 2.08 -22.90
N GLN A 177 37.30 3.23 -22.24
CA GLN A 177 37.94 3.46 -20.93
C GLN A 177 37.15 2.87 -19.75
N CYS A 178 35.88 2.51 -19.96
CA CYS A 178 35.04 1.85 -18.97
C CYS A 178 34.88 0.34 -19.24
N SER A 179 35.21 -0.13 -20.45
CA SER A 179 35.35 -1.56 -20.76
C SER A 179 36.70 -2.08 -20.27
N LYS A 180 36.72 -3.33 -19.82
CA LYS A 180 37.97 -4.08 -19.66
C LYS A 180 38.19 -4.89 -20.94
N PRO A 181 39.24 -4.61 -21.74
CA PRO A 181 39.56 -5.46 -22.88
C PRO A 181 40.03 -6.83 -22.35
N THR A 182 39.35 -7.90 -22.75
CA THR A 182 39.73 -9.28 -22.48
C THR A 182 40.22 -9.90 -23.79
N CYS A 183 41.34 -10.64 -23.74
CA CYS A 183 41.77 -11.44 -24.88
C CYS A 183 40.95 -12.74 -24.97
N ASN A 184 40.99 -13.41 -26.13
CA ASN A 184 40.24 -14.65 -26.35
C ASN A 184 40.60 -15.80 -25.39
N ASN A 185 41.77 -15.73 -24.72
CA ASN A 185 42.23 -16.74 -23.77
C ASN A 185 41.89 -16.43 -22.30
N CYS A 186 41.30 -15.26 -22.00
CA CYS A 186 40.98 -14.81 -20.64
C CYS A 186 39.47 -14.63 -20.42
N CYS A 187 38.64 -15.25 -21.27
CA CYS A 187 37.19 -15.21 -21.17
C CYS A 187 36.66 -16.26 -20.19
#